data_AF-A0A383EJ06-F1
#
_entry.id   AF-A0A383EJ06-F1
#
_cell.length_a   1.000
_cell.length_b   1.000
_cell.length_c   1.000
_cell.angle_alpha   90.00
_cell.angle_beta   90.00
_cell.angle_gamma   90.00
#
_symmetry.space_group_name_H-M   'P 1'
#
loop_
_entity.id
_entity.type
_entity.pdbx_description
1 polymer ?
#
loop_
_entity_poly.entity_id
_entity_poly.type
_entity_poly.pdbx_seq_one_letter_code
_entity_poly.pdbx_strand_id
1 'polypeptide(L)' 'MTLKEQIVNDIENTPIMLFMKGTKEQPMCGFSARVVNILNQHSVVFQDVNVLEDPEIRMKLSEYSNWPTIPQLFVKGELI' A
#
# COMPACT_ATOMS: atom_id res chain seq x y z
N MET A 1 18.06 -0.51 -8.97
CA MET A 1 16.59 -0.43 -9.11
C MET A 1 16.17 0.97 -8.70
N THR A 2 15.35 1.60 -9.52
CA THR A 2 14.68 2.87 -9.23
C THR A 2 13.51 2.63 -8.27
N LEU A 3 13.05 3.69 -7.59
CA LEU A 3 11.91 3.58 -6.68
C LEU A 3 10.64 3.06 -7.38
N LYS A 4 10.43 3.45 -8.64
CA LYS A 4 9.32 2.95 -9.45
C LYS A 4 9.42 1.43 -9.67
N GLU A 5 10.59 0.94 -10.04
CA GLU A 5 10.80 -0.51 -10.23
C GLU A 5 10.58 -1.29 -8.93
N GLN A 6 10.97 -0.72 -7.78
CA GLN A 6 10.72 -1.33 -6.48
C GLN A 6 9.21 -1.41 -6.18
N ILE A 7 8.46 -0.33 -6.37
CA ILE A 7 7.00 -0.31 -6.14
C ILE A 7 6.30 -1.35 -7.01
N VAL A 8 6.65 -1.44 -8.30
CA VAL A 8 6.08 -2.43 -9.21
C VAL A 8 6.45 -3.85 -8.76
N ASN A 9 7.71 -4.08 -8.41
CA ASN A 9 8.17 -5.36 -7.90
C ASN A 9 7.40 -5.77 -6.63
N ASP A 10 7.18 -4.85 -5.69
CA ASP A 10 6.47 -5.14 -4.45
C ASP A 10 5.00 -5.51 -4.73
N ILE A 11 4.36 -4.83 -5.67
CA ILE A 11 2.99 -5.10 -6.12
C ILE A 11 2.87 -6.47 -6.79
N GLU A 12 3.81 -6.83 -7.66
CA GLU A 12 3.76 -8.08 -8.44
C GLU A 12 4.17 -9.31 -7.61
N ASN A 13 5.11 -9.16 -6.68
CA ASN A 13 5.66 -10.28 -5.90
C ASN A 13 4.99 -10.46 -4.54
N THR A 14 4.15 -9.52 -4.11
CA THR A 14 3.41 -9.64 -2.85
C THR A 14 1.93 -9.94 -3.14
N PRO A 15 1.39 -11.08 -2.68
CA PRO A 15 0.00 -11.44 -2.93
C PRO A 15 -1.01 -10.40 -2.48
N ILE A 16 -0.75 -9.73 -1.35
CA ILE A 16 -1.60 -8.66 -0.80
C ILE A 16 -0.68 -7.56 -0.26
N MET A 17 -0.70 -6.41 -0.94
CA MET A 17 0.19 -5.28 -0.70
C MET A 17 -0.64 -4.03 -0.39
N LEU A 18 -0.38 -3.40 0.75
CA LEU A 18 -1.10 -2.21 1.20
C LEU A 18 -0.18 -1.00 1.28
N PHE A 19 -0.35 -0.05 0.37
CA PHE A 19 0.30 1.26 0.50
C PHE A 19 -0.57 2.16 1.38
N MET A 20 -0.04 2.60 2.51
CA MET A 20 -0.81 3.30 3.54
C MET A 20 -0.02 4.41 4.23
N LYS A 21 -0.73 5.25 5.00
CA LYS A 21 -0.12 6.28 5.84
C LYS A 21 0.13 5.69 7.23
N GLY A 22 1.40 5.57 7.61
CA GLY A 22 1.82 4.77 8.78
C GLY A 22 2.04 3.31 8.41
N THR A 23 2.10 2.45 9.42
CA THR A 23 2.29 1.00 9.25
C THR A 23 1.04 0.25 9.70
N LYS A 24 0.95 -1.06 9.40
CA LYS A 24 -0.15 -1.90 9.90
C LYS A 24 -0.21 -1.99 11.43
N GLU A 25 0.91 -1.77 12.12
CA GLU A 25 0.98 -1.71 13.58
C GLU A 25 0.65 -0.31 14.12
N GLN A 26 1.02 0.73 13.37
CA GLN A 26 0.84 2.14 13.75
C GLN A 26 0.27 2.97 12.58
N PRO A 27 -1.05 2.82 12.28
CA PRO A 27 -1.68 3.59 11.21
C PRO A 27 -1.80 5.08 11.61
N MET A 28 -1.37 5.97 10.71
CA MET A 28 -1.36 7.43 10.94
C MET A 28 -2.51 8.17 10.25
N CYS A 29 -3.46 7.46 9.64
CA CYS A 29 -4.63 8.03 8.99
C CYS A 29 -5.86 7.14 9.20
N GLY A 30 -7.02 7.73 9.45
CA GLY A 30 -8.27 7.00 9.69
C GLY A 30 -8.68 6.06 8.54
N PHE A 31 -8.42 6.43 7.29
CA PHE A 31 -8.69 5.54 6.14
C PHE A 31 -7.74 4.35 6.12
N SER A 32 -6.45 4.57 6.38
CA SER A 32 -5.45 3.52 6.49
C SER A 32 -5.76 2.57 7.65
N ALA A 33 -6.15 3.10 8.81
CA ALA A 33 -6.57 2.30 9.97
C ALA A 33 -7.80 1.42 9.67
N ARG A 34 -8.77 1.93 8.90
CA ARG A 34 -9.96 1.16 8.50
C ARG A 34 -9.61 -0.04 7.63
N VAL A 35 -8.75 0.12 6.63
CA VAL A 35 -8.33 -1.00 5.76
C VAL A 35 -7.59 -2.06 6.56
N VAL A 36 -6.62 -1.66 7.39
CA VAL A 36 -5.89 -2.59 8.28
C VAL A 36 -6.85 -3.36 9.19
N ASN A 37 -7.82 -2.68 9.81
CA ASN A 37 -8.78 -3.35 10.69
C ASN A 37 -9.62 -4.39 9.94
N ILE A 38 -10.13 -4.06 8.74
CA ILE A 38 -10.91 -5.01 7.93
C ILE A 38 -10.06 -6.24 7.56
N LEU A 39 -8.82 -6.03 7.09
CA LEU A 39 -7.93 -7.13 6.74
C LEU A 39 -7.63 -8.02 7.96
N ASN A 40 -7.37 -7.42 9.12
CA ASN A 40 -7.12 -8.14 10.38
C ASN A 40 -8.35 -8.91 10.87
N GLN A 41 -9.55 -8.33 10.77
CA GLN A 41 -10.81 -9.01 11.13
C GLN A 41 -11.02 -10.28 10.31
N HIS A 42 -10.57 -10.29 9.06
CA HIS A 42 -10.60 -11.45 8.18
C HIS A 42 -9.33 -12.32 8.27
N SER A 43 -8.43 -12.05 9.21
CA SER A 43 -7.14 -12.75 9.38
C SER A 43 -6.31 -12.81 8.08
N VAL A 44 -6.42 -11.77 7.27
CA VAL A 44 -5.68 -11.65 6.01
C VAL A 44 -4.23 -11.28 6.33
N VAL A 45 -3.30 -12.06 5.81
CA VAL A 45 -1.87 -11.74 5.89
C VAL A 45 -1.50 -10.83 4.71
N PHE A 46 -0.95 -9.66 5.02
CA PHE A 46 -0.53 -8.67 4.01
C PHE A 46 0.76 -7.96 4.42
N GLN A 47 1.44 -7.38 3.43
CA GLN A 47 2.56 -6.46 3.65
C GLN A 47 2.09 -5.02 3.46
N ASP A 48 2.77 -4.10 4.13
CA ASP A 48 2.47 -2.69 4.09
C ASP A 48 3.70 -1.85 3.73
N VAL A 49 3.48 -0.75 3.02
CA VAL A 49 4.48 0.29 2.79
C VAL A 49 3.94 1.63 3.28
N ASN A 50 4.73 2.28 4.13
CA ASN A 50 4.42 3.58 4.67
C ASN A 50 4.81 4.69 3.68
N VAL A 51 3.81 5.26 3.00
CA VAL A 51 4.04 6.32 2.00
C VAL A 51 4.45 7.67 2.61
N LEU A 52 4.53 7.76 3.95
CA LEU A 52 4.97 8.96 4.64
C LEU A 52 6.49 9.02 4.85
N GLU A 53 7.20 7.89 4.71
CA GLU A 53 8.67 7.87 4.85
C GLU A 53 9.38 8.52 3.67
N ASP A 54 8.80 8.41 2.48
CA ASP A 54 9.31 9.05 1.27
C ASP A 54 8.15 9.61 0.43
N PRO A 55 8.09 10.95 0.21
CA PRO A 55 7.06 11.57 -0.59
C PRO A 55 7.06 11.11 -2.06
N GLU A 56 8.19 10.61 -2.59
CA GLU A 56 8.27 10.07 -3.94
C GLU A 56 7.46 8.78 -4.10
N ILE A 57 7.32 7.97 -3.04
CA ILE A 57 6.52 6.72 -3.09
C ILE A 57 5.10 7.03 -3.52
N ARG A 58 4.47 8.02 -2.87
CA ARG A 58 3.10 8.42 -3.20
C ARG A 58 2.98 8.86 -4.66
N MET A 59 3.94 9.64 -5.14
CA MET A 59 3.95 10.15 -6.51
C MET A 59 4.03 8.99 -7.51
N LYS A 60 5.05 8.13 -7.36
CA LYS A 60 5.29 7.00 -8.27
C LYS A 60 4.18 5.97 -8.23
N LEU A 61 3.63 5.69 -7.05
CA LEU A 61 2.48 4.81 -6.90
C LEU A 61 1.24 5.36 -7.60
N SER A 62 0.97 6.66 -7.47
CA SER A 62 -0.19 7.29 -8.12
C SER A 62 -0.04 7.28 -9.64
N GLU A 63 1.18 7.50 -10.15
CA GLU A 63 1.51 7.39 -11.59
C GLU A 63 1.31 5.95 -12.10
N TYR A 64 1.69 4.93 -11.33
CA TYR A 64 1.54 3.52 -11.73
C TYR A 64 0.09 3.05 -11.68
N SER A 65 -0.60 3.31 -10.57
CA SER A 65 -1.99 2.88 -10.32
C SER A 65 -3.03 3.68 -11.09
N ASN A 66 -2.65 4.84 -11.63
CA ASN A 66 -3.57 5.86 -12.14
C ASN A 66 -4.63 6.27 -11.10
N TRP A 67 -4.30 6.19 -9.81
CA TRP A 67 -5.20 6.48 -8.69
C TRP A 67 -4.54 7.43 -7.68
N PRO A 68 -5.17 8.56 -7.30
CA PRO A 68 -4.49 9.62 -6.55
C PRO A 68 -4.57 9.50 -5.02
N THR A 69 -5.39 8.59 -4.48
CA THR A 69 -5.68 8.53 -3.03
C THR A 69 -4.94 7.38 -2.34
N ILE A 70 -4.80 7.50 -1.03
CA ILE A 70 -4.20 6.51 -0.11
C ILE A 70 -5.21 6.24 1.02
N PRO A 71 -5.38 5.01 1.50
CA PRO A 71 -4.63 3.79 1.16
C PRO A 71 -4.94 3.22 -0.24
N GLN A 72 -4.00 2.43 -0.78
CA GLN A 72 -4.20 1.61 -1.98
C GLN A 72 -3.88 0.15 -1.65
N LEU A 73 -4.84 -0.74 -1.91
CA LEU A 73 -4.72 -2.18 -1.67
C LEU A 73 -4.56 -2.88 -3.02
N PHE A 74 -3.47 -3.62 -3.17
CA PHE A 74 -3.24 -4.49 -4.31
C PHE A 74 -3.41 -5.94 -3.89
N VAL A 75 -4.11 -6.71 -4.72
CA VAL A 75 -4.27 -8.15 -4.57
C VAL A 75 -3.80 -8.80 -5.87
N LYS A 76 -2.72 -9.60 -5.78
CA LYS A 76 -2.10 -10.29 -6.93
C LYS A 76 -1.80 -9.34 -8.12
N GLY A 77 -1.28 -8.16 -7.80
CA GLY A 77 -0.94 -7.14 -8.80
C GLY A 77 -2.10 -6.23 -9.23
N GLU A 78 -3.34 -6.51 -8.83
CA GLU A 78 -4.51 -5.72 -9.21
C GLU A 78 -4.93 -4.76 -8.08
N LEU A 79 -5.20 -3.50 -8.42
CA LEU A 79 -5.75 -2.52 -7.49
C LEU A 79 -7.22 -2.81 -7.18
N ILE A 80 -7.59 -2.83 -5.89
CA ILE A 80 -8.95 -3.08 -5.38
C ILE A 80 -9.61 -1.81 -4.88
#